data_AF-A0A534CUI8-F1
#
_entry.id   AF-A0A534CUI8-F1
#
_cell.length_a   1.000
_cell.length_b   1.000
_cell.length_c   1.000
_cell.angle_alpha   90.00
_cell.angle_beta   90.00
_cell.angle_gamma   90.00
#
_symmetry.space_group_name_H-M   'P 1'
#
loop_
_entity.id
_entity.type
_entity.pdbx_description
1 polymer ?
#
loop_
_entity_poly.entity_id
_entity_poly.type
_entity_poly.pdbx_seq_one_letter_code
_entity_poly.pdbx_strand_id
1 'polypeptide(L)' 'LAAYRWIIDSRDEATGERLDELEDPFRLYRCHTIMNCTDVCPKDLNPARAIAEIKKMLVERQS' A
#
# COMPACT_ATOMS: atom_id res chain seq x y z
N LEU A 1 -5.08 3.62 -3.10
CA LEU A 1 -5.28 2.51 -2.15
C LEU A 1 -5.68 3.11 -0.80
N ALA A 2 -6.79 2.68 -0.22
CA ALA A 2 -7.27 3.25 1.04
C ALA A 2 -6.44 2.80 2.26
N ALA A 3 -5.86 1.59 2.23
CA ALA A 3 -5.07 1.05 3.34
C ALA A 3 -3.85 1.93 3.67
N TYR A 4 -3.10 2.38 2.65
CA TYR A 4 -1.93 3.23 2.83
C TYR A 4 -2.23 4.49 3.65
N ARG A 5 -3.43 5.07 3.46
CA ARG A 5 -3.87 6.28 4.16
C ARG A 5 -3.85 6.12 5.68
N TRP A 6 -4.26 4.94 6.17
CA TRP A 6 -4.30 4.65 7.60
C TRP A 6 -2.94 4.18 8.12
N ILE A 7 -2.20 3.41 7.32
CA ILE A 7 -0.85 2.92 7.65
C ILE A 7 0.12 4.08 7.94
N ILE A 8 -0.03 5.23 7.27
CA ILE A 8 0.84 6.41 7.49
C ILE A 8 0.25 7.45 8.43
N ASP A 9 -0.97 7.25 8.90
CA ASP A 9 -1.65 8.22 9.77
C ASP A 9 -1.04 8.12 11.17
N SER A 10 -0.37 9.18 11.64
CA SER A 10 0.29 9.17 12.96
C SER A 10 -0.68 8.98 14.15
N ARG A 11 -2.00 9.05 13.89
CA ARG A 11 -3.05 8.82 14.88
C ARG A 11 -3.49 7.35 14.93
N ASP A 12 -3.13 6.54 13.92
CA ASP A 12 -3.55 5.14 13.83
C ASP A 12 -2.52 4.24 14.53
N GLU A 13 -2.96 3.58 15.59
CA GLU A 13 -2.12 2.67 16.39
C GLU A 13 -2.13 1.24 15.84
N ALA A 14 -2.95 0.94 14.82
CA ALA A 14 -3.16 -0.40 14.27
C ALA A 14 -2.28 -0.69 13.02
N THR A 15 -1.17 0.02 12.85
CA THR A 15 -0.30 -0.11 11.67
C THR A 15 0.19 -1.55 11.45
N GLY A 16 0.58 -2.26 12.51
CA GLY A 16 1.07 -3.64 12.42
C GLY A 16 0.01 -4.62 11.90
N GLU A 17 -1.20 -4.56 12.46
CA GLU A 17 -2.35 -5.40 12.05
C GLU A 17 -2.73 -5.13 10.60
N ARG A 18 -2.75 -3.86 10.17
CA ARG A 18 -3.04 -3.48 8.78
C ARG A 18 -2.01 -4.01 7.80
N LEU A 19 -0.74 -4.06 8.18
CA LEU A 19 0.31 -4.64 7.35
C LEU A 19 0.18 -6.17 7.27
N ASP A 20 -0.17 -6.83 8.39
CA ASP A 20 -0.41 -8.28 8.43
C ASP A 20 -1.59 -8.68 7.53
N GLU A 21 -2.65 -7.88 7.47
CA GLU A 21 -3.76 -8.09 6.54
C GLU A 21 -3.34 -8.00 5.06
N LEU A 22 -2.24 -7.32 4.74
CA LEU A 22 -1.79 -7.14 3.34
C LEU A 22 -0.74 -8.16 2.92
N GLU A 23 -0.17 -8.90 3.87
CA GLU A 23 0.85 -9.92 3.66
C GLU A 23 0.24 -11.23 3.14
N ASP A 24 -0.27 -11.19 1.91
CA ASP A 24 -0.84 -12.34 1.19
C ASP A 24 -0.46 -12.30 -0.30
N PRO A 25 -0.16 -13.46 -0.94
CA PRO A 25 0.25 -13.53 -2.35
C PRO A 25 -0.75 -12.93 -3.34
N PHE A 26 -2.05 -12.95 -3.02
CA PHE A 26 -3.13 -12.46 -3.89
C PHE A 26 -3.56 -11.03 -3.58
N ARG A 27 -3.19 -10.48 -2.42
CA ARG A 27 -3.48 -9.09 -2.03
C ARG A 27 -2.46 -8.12 -2.62
N LEU A 28 -1.50 -7.66 -1.82
CA LEU A 28 -0.59 -6.58 -2.20
C LEU A 28 0.35 -6.98 -3.34
N TYR A 29 0.77 -8.24 -3.37
CA TYR A 29 1.81 -8.71 -4.29
C TYR A 29 1.34 -8.93 -5.74
N ARG A 30 0.03 -8.87 -6.02
CA ARG A 30 -0.51 -8.86 -7.40
C ARG A 30 -0.27 -7.57 -8.17
N CYS A 31 0.17 -6.51 -7.50
CA CYS A 31 0.55 -5.30 -8.20
C CYS A 31 1.91 -5.49 -8.89
N HIS A 32 1.91 -5.51 -10.22
CA HIS A 32 3.11 -5.62 -11.06
C HIS A 32 3.56 -4.28 -11.66
N THR A 33 3.21 -3.16 -11.02
CA THR A 33 3.65 -1.82 -11.44
C THR A 33 3.28 -1.49 -12.90
N ILE A 34 2.07 -1.87 -13.32
CA ILE A 34 1.52 -1.60 -14.66
C ILE A 34 1.11 -0.13 -14.84
N MET A 35 0.95 0.60 -13.73
CA MET A 35 0.69 2.06 -13.67
C MET A 35 -0.66 2.57 -14.19
N ASN A 36 -1.47 1.75 -14.88
CA ASN A 36 -2.81 2.14 -15.34
C ASN A 36 -3.69 2.80 -14.26
N CYS A 37 -3.55 2.40 -12.99
CA CYS A 37 -4.32 2.96 -11.88
C CYS A 37 -3.99 4.42 -11.55
N THR A 38 -2.76 4.85 -11.80
CA THR A 38 -2.34 6.25 -11.65
C THR A 38 -2.82 7.06 -12.86
N ASP A 39 -2.61 6.54 -14.07
CA ASP A 39 -2.94 7.26 -15.32
C ASP A 39 -4.44 7.52 -15.49
N VAL A 40 -5.29 6.58 -15.09
CA VAL A 40 -6.75 6.70 -15.24
C VAL A 40 -7.43 7.43 -14.08
N CYS A 41 -6.68 7.82 -13.03
CA CYS A 41 -7.31 8.32 -11.82
C CYS A 41 -7.98 9.69 -12.06
N PRO A 42 -9.32 9.81 -11.98
CA PRO A 42 -10.03 11.07 -12.26
C PRO A 42 -9.84 12.13 -11.16
N LYS A 43 -9.10 11.78 -10.11
CA LYS A 43 -8.80 12.62 -8.94
C LYS A 43 -7.32 12.98 -8.84
N ASP A 44 -6.53 12.66 -9.86
CA ASP A 44 -5.10 12.94 -9.90
C ASP A 44 -4.34 12.38 -8.67
N LEU A 45 -4.81 11.22 -8.18
CA LEU A 45 -4.13 10.49 -7.11
C LEU A 45 -3.09 9.57 -7.72
N ASN A 46 -2.11 9.17 -6.91
CA ASN A 46 -1.12 8.16 -7.30
C ASN A 46 -1.24 6.88 -6.45
N PRO A 47 -2.18 5.96 -6.79
CA PRO A 47 -2.32 4.68 -6.11
C PRO A 47 -1.09 3.78 -6.24
N ALA A 48 -0.38 3.83 -7.37
CA ALA A 48 0.80 3.00 -7.58
C ALA A 48 1.92 3.35 -6.59
N ARG A 49 2.16 4.64 -6.34
CA ARG A 49 3.08 5.10 -5.30
C ARG A 49 2.68 4.57 -3.93
N ALA A 50 1.40 4.70 -3.57
CA ALA A 50 0.89 4.20 -2.29
C ALA A 50 1.11 2.68 -2.13
N ILE A 51 0.93 1.89 -3.19
CA ILE A 51 1.19 0.44 -3.15
C ILE A 51 2.69 0.16 -2.97
N ALA A 52 3.56 0.90 -3.67
CA ALA A 52 5.01 0.74 -3.55
C ALA A 52 5.53 1.03 -2.14
N GLU A 53 5.01 2.08 -1.50
CA GLU A 53 5.37 2.43 -0.11
C GLU A 53 4.96 1.34 0.88
N ILE A 54 3.76 0.73 0.73
CA ILE A 54 3.39 -0.41 1.59
C ILE A 54 4.33 -1.59 1.38
N LYS A 55 4.69 -1.92 0.13
CA LYS A 55 5.63 -3.02 -0.14
C LYS A 55 6.98 -2.76 0.54
N LYS A 56 7.46 -1.52 0.51
CA LYS A 56 8.69 -1.12 1.20
C LYS A 56 8.56 -1.30 2.71
N MET A 57 7.46 -0.86 3.33
CA MET A 57 7.22 -1.04 4.76
C MET A 57 7.20 -2.52 5.18
N LEU A 58 6.63 -3.41 4.35
CA LEU A 58 6.67 -4.85 4.62
C LEU A 58 8.08 -5.42 4.55
N VAL A 59 8.90 -5.00 3.58
CA VAL A 59 10.31 -5.41 3.48
C VAL A 59 11.12 -4.90 4.68
N GLU A 60 10.93 -3.64 5.08
CA GLU A 60 11.58 -3.04 6.25
C GLU A 60 11.20 -3.75 7.56
N ARG A 61 9.95 -4.22 7.68
CA ARG A 61 9.49 -4.99 8.86
C ARG A 61 10.14 -6.37 8.98
N GLN A 62 10.56 -6.96 7.86
CA GLN A 62 11.22 -8.28 7.82
C GLN A 62 12.75 -8.19 8.00
N SER A 63 13.33 -6.98 8.04
CA SER A 63 14.77 -6.72 8.08
C SER A 63 15.34 -6.59 9.50
#